data_AF-A0A2A7WMN9-F1
#
_entry.id   AF-A0A2A7WMN9-F1
#
_cell.length_a   1.000
_cell.length_b   1.000
_cell.length_c   1.000
_cell.angle_alpha   90.00
_cell.angle_beta   90.00
_cell.angle_gamma   90.00
#
_symmetry.space_group_name_H-M   'P 1'
#
loop_
_entity.id
_entity.type
_entity.pdbx_description
1 polymer ?
#
loop_
_entity_poly.entity_id
_entity_poly.type
_entity_poly.pdbx_seq_one_letter_code
_entity_poly.pdbx_strand_id
1 'polypeptide(L)'
;VINPLITYRAKSSSLRKVKTDVIDAYHLCELYYKEELEPHKKRGAQLLNLRNLTRQHDHLTGISSQAKLHFLAILDQVFPEYRGVFGDLYSNVSLLTLLEFPSSEAVLQAGEDQLAKRIASLCTSRSKQ
;
A
#
# COMPACT_ATOMS: atom_id res chain seq x y z
N VAL A 1 5.10 -17.75 28.59
CA VAL A 1 6.30 -16.98 28.20
C VAL A 1 6.08 -15.55 28.65
N ILE A 2 6.92 -15.05 29.57
CA ILE A 2 6.85 -13.67 30.08
C ILE A 2 7.53 -12.75 29.06
N ASN A 3 6.98 -11.55 28.83
CA ASN A 3 7.57 -10.58 27.91
C ASN A 3 9.04 -10.25 28.34
N PRO A 4 10.05 -10.46 27.48
CA PRO A 4 11.45 -10.20 27.79
C PRO A 4 11.74 -8.75 28.22
N LEU A 5 10.92 -7.79 27.78
CA LEU A 5 11.05 -6.38 28.14
C LEU A 5 10.64 -6.12 29.60
N ILE A 6 9.64 -6.84 30.10
CA ILE A 6 9.15 -6.73 31.48
C ILE A 6 10.19 -7.34 32.41
N THR A 7 10.68 -8.54 32.09
CA THR A 7 11.76 -9.19 32.85
C THR A 7 13.06 -8.42 32.85
N TYR A 8 13.40 -7.74 31.74
CA TYR A 8 14.56 -6.85 31.71
C TYR A 8 14.41 -5.65 32.64
N ARG A 9 13.23 -5.04 32.71
CA ARG A 9 12.94 -3.93 33.65
C ARG A 9 12.95 -4.38 35.11
N ALA A 10 12.52 -5.59 35.42
CA ALA A 10 12.58 -6.13 36.78
C ALA A 10 14.02 -6.18 37.33
N LYS A 11 15.02 -6.40 36.45
CA LYS A 11 16.44 -6.46 36.82
C LYS A 11 17.05 -5.10 37.16
N SER A 12 16.43 -3.99 36.75
CA SER A 12 16.93 -2.64 37.08
C SER A 12 16.57 -2.17 38.50
N SER A 13 15.85 -2.99 39.27
CA SER A 13 15.59 -2.76 40.70
C SER A 13 16.87 -2.80 41.55
N SER A 14 17.91 -3.51 41.09
CA SER A 14 19.22 -3.57 41.74
C SER A 14 20.25 -2.67 41.04
N LEU A 15 20.95 -1.83 41.81
CA LEU A 15 22.03 -0.95 41.33
C LEU A 15 23.25 -1.75 40.80
N ARG A 16 23.42 -3.00 41.24
CA ARG A 16 24.55 -3.85 40.86
C ARG A 16 24.11 -4.87 39.81
N LYS A 17 24.74 -4.80 38.63
CA LYS A 17 24.48 -5.73 37.51
C LYS A 17 25.28 -7.04 37.69
N VAL A 18 24.84 -7.91 38.60
CA VAL A 18 25.39 -9.28 38.72
C VAL A 18 24.43 -10.24 38.04
N LYS A 19 24.90 -10.92 36.99
CA LYS A 19 24.13 -11.93 36.28
C LYS A 19 24.59 -13.32 36.74
N THR A 20 23.80 -13.94 37.60
CA THR A 20 23.97 -15.34 38.04
C THR A 20 22.63 -16.03 37.90
N ASP A 21 22.60 -17.29 37.45
CA ASP A 21 21.34 -18.01 37.20
C ASP A 21 20.43 -18.06 38.42
N VAL A 22 21.01 -18.17 39.63
CA VAL A 22 20.29 -18.13 40.91
C VAL A 22 19.57 -16.79 41.14
N ILE A 23 20.26 -15.68 40.89
CA ILE A 23 19.73 -14.32 41.08
C ILE A 23 18.66 -14.02 40.03
N ASP A 24 18.91 -14.43 38.78
CA ASP A 24 17.97 -14.26 37.68
C ASP A 24 16.66 -15.06 37.93
N ALA A 25 16.75 -16.28 38.46
CA ALA A 25 15.60 -17.08 38.86
C ALA A 25 14.80 -16.44 40.01
N TYR A 26 15.48 -15.90 41.02
CA TYR A 26 14.83 -15.20 42.13
C TYR A 26 14.03 -13.99 41.65
N HIS A 27 14.62 -13.13 40.82
CA HIS A 27 13.93 -11.96 40.26
C HIS A 27 12.73 -12.34 39.37
N LEU A 28 12.82 -13.46 38.63
CA LEU A 28 11.71 -13.98 37.84
C LEU A 28 10.53 -14.42 38.71
N CYS A 29 10.80 -15.11 39.81
CA CYS A 29 9.79 -15.54 40.77
C CYS A 29 9.17 -14.34 41.50
N GLU A 30 9.99 -13.38 41.91
CA GLU A 30 9.53 -12.14 42.55
C GLU A 30 8.63 -11.32 41.61
N LEU A 31 9.01 -11.19 40.34
CA LEU A 31 8.20 -10.54 39.31
C LEU A 31 6.85 -11.23 39.14
N TYR A 32 6.83 -12.57 39.07
CA TYR A 32 5.60 -13.34 38.94
C TYR A 32 4.67 -13.18 40.14
N TYR A 33 5.22 -13.00 41.34
CA TYR A 33 4.44 -12.88 42.57
C TYR A 33 3.92 -11.45 42.80
N LYS A 34 4.68 -10.43 42.39
CA LYS A 34 4.34 -9.01 42.61
C LYS A 34 3.51 -8.38 41.49
N GLU A 35 3.64 -8.86 40.25
CA GLU A 35 2.88 -8.35 39.12
C GLU A 35 1.73 -9.30 38.77
N GLU A 36 0.53 -8.74 38.54
CA GLU A 36 -0.57 -9.47 37.91
C GLU A 36 -0.26 -9.67 36.41
N LEU A 37 0.48 -10.73 36.11
CA LEU A 37 0.81 -11.10 34.74
C LEU A 37 -0.37 -11.78 34.06
N GLU A 38 -1.08 -11.04 33.23
CA GLU A 38 -2.10 -11.60 32.34
C GLU A 38 -1.49 -12.63 31.37
N PRO A 39 -2.16 -13.77 31.12
CA PRO A 39 -1.73 -14.71 30.09
C PRO A 39 -1.56 -13.99 28.76
N HIS A 40 -0.38 -14.11 28.14
CA HIS A 40 -0.12 -13.51 26.85
C HIS A 40 -1.13 -14.03 25.82
N LYS A 41 -2.14 -13.21 25.51
CA LYS A 41 -3.12 -13.50 24.47
C LYS A 41 -2.37 -13.54 23.15
N LYS A 42 -2.14 -14.75 22.61
CA LYS A 42 -1.65 -14.91 21.23
C LYS A 42 -2.68 -14.24 20.33
N ARG A 43 -2.42 -12.99 19.91
CA ARG A 43 -3.20 -12.37 18.83
C ARG A 43 -3.13 -13.35 17.66
N GLY A 44 -4.28 -13.87 17.24
CA GLY A 44 -4.33 -14.90 16.22
C GLY A 44 -3.60 -14.43 14.96
N ALA A 45 -2.94 -15.36 14.26
CA ALA A 45 -2.26 -15.07 12.99
C ALA A 45 -3.18 -14.32 12.01
N GLN A 46 -4.48 -14.60 12.06
CA GLN A 46 -5.53 -13.91 11.30
C GLN A 46 -5.58 -12.40 11.55
N LEU A 47 -5.49 -11.95 12.81
CA LEU A 47 -5.53 -10.52 13.14
C LEU A 47 -4.26 -9.79 12.65
N LEU A 48 -3.10 -10.46 12.74
CA LEU A 48 -1.85 -9.92 12.22
C LEU A 48 -1.90 -9.81 10.69
N ASN A 49 -2.41 -10.85 10.01
CA ASN A 49 -2.60 -10.86 8.56
C ASN A 49 -3.55 -9.75 8.13
N LEU A 50 -4.68 -9.56 8.82
CA LEU A 50 -5.62 -8.49 8.52
C LEU A 50 -4.94 -7.11 8.62
N ARG A 51 -4.18 -6.86 9.70
CA ARG A 51 -3.43 -5.61 9.84
C ARG A 51 -2.42 -5.40 8.72
N ASN A 52 -1.74 -6.46 8.28
CA ASN A 52 -0.78 -6.38 7.19
C ASN A 52 -1.48 -6.10 5.86
N LEU A 53 -2.62 -6.75 5.59
CA LEU A 53 -3.43 -6.50 4.39
C LEU A 53 -3.94 -5.06 4.33
N THR A 54 -4.44 -4.50 5.43
CA THR A 54 -4.87 -3.10 5.47
C THR A 54 -3.72 -2.15 5.15
N ARG A 55 -2.54 -2.36 5.76
CA ARG A 55 -1.34 -1.55 5.46
C ARG A 55 -0.90 -1.67 4.01
N GLN A 56 -0.97 -2.87 3.43
CA GLN A 56 -0.65 -3.09 2.02
C GLN A 56 -1.64 -2.37 1.10
N HIS A 57 -2.93 -2.40 1.43
CA HIS A 57 -3.96 -1.68 0.68
C HIS A 57 -3.71 -0.17 0.70
N ASP A 58 -3.43 0.41 1.86
CA ASP A 58 -3.11 1.84 1.99
C ASP A 58 -1.86 2.20 1.17
N HIS A 59 -0.83 1.35 1.22
CA HIS A 59 0.39 1.54 0.45
C HIS A 59 0.15 1.51 -1.07
N LEU A 60 -0.58 0.50 -1.56
CA LEU A 60 -0.92 0.38 -2.98
C LEU A 60 -1.80 1.54 -3.45
N THR A 61 -2.71 2.01 -2.61
CA THR A 61 -3.53 3.20 -2.88
C THR A 61 -2.66 4.44 -3.02
N GLY A 62 -1.68 4.62 -2.12
CA GLY A 62 -0.70 5.70 -2.22
C GLY A 62 0.10 5.66 -3.53
N ILE A 63 0.60 4.48 -3.92
CA ILE A 63 1.31 4.29 -5.19
C ILE A 63 0.41 4.62 -6.38
N SER A 64 -0.84 4.16 -6.38
CA SER A 64 -1.79 4.43 -7.47
C SER A 64 -2.07 5.93 -7.62
N SER A 65 -2.31 6.64 -6.52
CA SER A 65 -2.49 8.10 -6.54
C SER A 65 -1.25 8.82 -7.06
N GLN A 66 -0.05 8.43 -6.62
CA GLN A 66 1.20 9.02 -7.10
C GLN A 66 1.42 8.76 -8.60
N ALA A 67 1.16 7.54 -9.06
CA ALA A 67 1.26 7.18 -10.47
C ALA A 67 0.30 8.00 -11.33
N LYS A 68 -0.94 8.23 -10.86
CA LYS A 68 -1.93 9.08 -11.54
C LYS A 68 -1.47 10.53 -11.67
N LEU A 69 -0.88 11.09 -10.61
CA LEU A 69 -0.32 12.45 -10.63
C LEU A 69 0.88 12.56 -11.56
N HIS A 70 1.78 11.57 -11.52
CA HIS A 70 2.95 11.53 -12.39
C HIS A 70 2.55 11.42 -13.87
N PHE A 71 1.59 10.55 -14.17
CA PHE A 71 1.01 10.42 -15.50
C PHE A 71 0.40 11.73 -15.99
N LEU A 72 -0.39 12.41 -15.15
CA LEU A 72 -0.96 13.72 -15.49
C LEU A 72 0.13 14.77 -15.77
N ALA A 73 1.19 14.82 -14.95
CA ALA A 73 2.27 15.77 -15.14
C ALA A 73 3.00 15.55 -16.48
N ILE A 74 3.26 14.31 -16.85
CA ILE A 74 3.87 13.97 -18.15
C ILE A 74 2.89 14.30 -19.29
N LEU A 75 1.61 13.95 -19.13
CA LEU A 75 0.59 14.21 -20.13
C LEU A 75 0.43 15.71 -20.39
N ASP A 76 0.40 16.53 -19.34
CA ASP A 76 0.32 17.99 -19.45
C ASP A 76 1.56 18.56 -20.20
N GLN A 77 2.73 17.91 -20.10
CA GLN A 77 3.95 18.33 -20.80
C GLN A 77 3.96 17.96 -22.29
N VAL A 78 3.46 16.76 -22.64
CA VAL A 78 3.58 16.19 -23.99
C VAL A 78 2.31 16.41 -24.81
N PHE A 79 1.14 16.35 -24.18
CA PHE A 79 -0.16 16.40 -24.85
C PHE A 79 -1.25 17.04 -23.96
N PRO A 80 -1.15 18.36 -23.67
CA PRO A 80 -2.04 19.05 -22.74
C PRO A 80 -3.51 19.06 -23.17
N GLU A 81 -3.80 19.06 -24.47
CA GLU A 81 -5.18 19.09 -24.98
C GLU A 81 -5.96 17.81 -24.69
N TYR A 82 -5.27 16.71 -24.37
CA TYR A 82 -5.90 15.41 -24.13
C TYR A 82 -6.78 15.38 -22.87
N ARG A 83 -6.53 16.28 -21.90
CA ARG A 83 -7.19 16.31 -20.58
C ARG A 83 -8.71 16.55 -20.62
N GLY A 84 -9.24 17.02 -21.75
CA GLY A 84 -10.68 17.28 -21.95
C GLY A 84 -11.36 16.40 -23.01
N VAL A 85 -10.62 15.49 -23.66
CA VAL A 85 -11.13 14.70 -24.79
C VAL A 85 -12.06 13.58 -24.33
N PHE A 86 -11.72 12.93 -23.21
CA PHE A 86 -12.48 11.83 -22.63
C PHE A 86 -13.15 12.25 -21.31
N GLY A 87 -14.38 11.78 -21.08
CA GLY A 87 -15.08 12.02 -19.81
C GLY A 87 -14.39 11.41 -18.60
N ASP A 88 -13.64 10.32 -18.80
CA ASP A 88 -12.69 9.78 -17.81
C ASP A 88 -11.35 9.49 -18.50
N LEU A 89 -10.33 10.23 -18.10
CA LEU A 89 -8.96 10.12 -18.59
C LEU A 89 -8.35 8.74 -18.30
N TYR A 90 -8.73 8.11 -17.19
CA TYR A 90 -8.18 6.81 -16.78
C TYR A 90 -9.03 5.64 -17.27
N SER A 91 -10.01 5.89 -18.15
CA SER A 91 -10.77 4.83 -18.79
C SER A 91 -9.88 3.96 -19.67
N ASN A 92 -10.22 2.68 -19.80
CA ASN A 92 -9.46 1.75 -20.65
C ASN A 92 -9.33 2.24 -22.09
N VAL A 93 -10.39 2.84 -22.64
CA VAL A 93 -10.38 3.40 -24.01
C VAL A 93 -9.38 4.54 -24.12
N SER A 94 -9.40 5.48 -23.16
CA SER A 94 -8.47 6.61 -23.11
C SER A 94 -7.01 6.13 -23.03
N LEU A 95 -6.69 5.30 -22.03
CA LEU A 95 -5.33 4.80 -21.83
C LEU A 95 -4.81 4.00 -23.02
N LEU A 96 -5.63 3.16 -23.65
CA LEU A 96 -5.24 2.40 -24.84
C LEU A 96 -5.08 3.29 -26.07
N THR A 97 -5.93 4.31 -26.22
CA THR A 97 -5.78 5.30 -27.30
C THR A 97 -4.49 6.08 -27.14
N LEU A 98 -4.14 6.50 -25.92
CA LEU A 98 -2.90 7.22 -25.63
C LEU A 98 -1.66 6.32 -25.79
N LEU A 99 -1.79 5.02 -25.56
CA LEU A 99 -0.71 4.05 -25.79
C LEU A 99 -0.37 3.92 -27.28
N GLU A 100 -1.38 3.94 -28.15
CA GLU A 100 -1.18 3.91 -29.61
C GLU A 100 -0.78 5.29 -30.15
N PHE A 101 -1.33 6.38 -29.59
CA PHE A 101 -1.09 7.76 -30.02
C PHE A 101 -0.66 8.66 -28.85
N PRO A 102 0.64 8.70 -28.50
CA PRO A 102 1.12 9.38 -27.29
C PRO A 102 1.27 10.90 -27.43
N SER A 103 1.29 11.45 -28.66
CA SER A 103 1.47 12.88 -28.92
C SER A 103 0.41 13.41 -29.89
N SER A 104 0.21 14.73 -29.89
CA SER A 104 -0.68 15.42 -30.82
C SER A 104 -0.30 15.16 -32.29
N GLU A 105 0.98 15.14 -32.60
CA GLU A 105 1.48 14.82 -33.95
C GLU A 105 1.13 13.38 -34.38
N ALA A 106 1.26 12.41 -33.48
CA ALA A 106 0.89 11.02 -33.76
C ALA A 106 -0.61 10.87 -34.04
N VAL A 107 -1.45 11.62 -33.31
CA VAL A 107 -2.89 11.69 -33.58
C VAL A 107 -3.17 12.30 -34.94
N LEU A 108 -2.51 13.40 -35.29
CA LEU A 108 -2.68 14.06 -36.59
C LEU A 108 -2.24 13.16 -37.76
N GLN A 109 -1.17 12.38 -37.59
CA GLN A 109 -0.69 11.45 -38.63
C GLN A 109 -1.63 10.25 -38.85
N ALA A 110 -2.31 9.79 -37.82
CA ALA A 110 -3.25 8.65 -37.92
C ALA A 110 -4.47 8.98 -38.78
N GLY A 111 -4.91 10.23 -38.75
CA GLY A 111 -6.13 10.69 -39.42
C GLY A 111 -7.41 10.24 -38.71
N GLU A 112 -8.50 10.97 -38.96
CA GLU A 112 -9.78 10.80 -38.25
C GLU A 112 -10.38 9.40 -38.42
N ASP A 113 -10.31 8.83 -39.63
CA ASP A 113 -10.89 7.53 -39.95
C ASP A 113 -10.26 6.37 -39.17
N GLN A 114 -8.94 6.40 -38.99
CA GLN A 114 -8.23 5.35 -38.25
C GLN A 114 -8.51 5.48 -36.76
N LEU A 115 -8.45 6.71 -36.25
CA LEU A 115 -8.74 7.01 -34.85
C LEU A 115 -10.17 6.60 -34.47
N ALA A 116 -11.16 6.94 -35.29
CA ALA A 116 -12.55 6.58 -35.08
C ALA A 116 -12.77 5.06 -35.09
N LYS A 117 -12.17 4.33 -36.05
CA LYS A 117 -12.24 2.86 -36.09
C LYS A 117 -11.63 2.23 -34.83
N ARG A 118 -10.52 2.79 -34.35
CA ARG A 118 -9.82 2.27 -33.17
C ARG A 118 -10.60 2.51 -31.89
N ILE A 119 -11.06 3.74 -31.68
CA ILE A 119 -11.93 4.07 -30.55
C ILE A 119 -13.20 3.21 -30.59
N ALA A 120 -13.83 3.02 -31.76
CA ALA A 120 -15.00 2.15 -31.90
C ALA A 120 -14.71 0.69 -31.53
N SER A 121 -13.54 0.15 -31.89
CA SER A 121 -13.15 -1.22 -31.53
C SER A 121 -12.89 -1.39 -30.02
N LEU A 122 -12.40 -0.34 -29.36
CA LEU A 122 -12.16 -0.32 -27.92
C LEU A 122 -13.45 -0.10 -27.11
N CYS A 123 -14.44 0.56 -27.69
CA CYS A 123 -15.76 0.85 -27.09
C CYS A 123 -16.74 -0.34 -27.09
N THR A 124 -16.27 -1.58 -27.28
CA THR A 124 -17.11 -2.79 -27.42
C THR A 124 -17.97 -3.13 -26.20
N SER A 125 -17.80 -2.45 -25.06
CA SER A 125 -18.51 -2.75 -23.81
C SER A 125 -19.74 -1.87 -23.51
N ARG A 126 -20.12 -0.91 -24.35
CA ARG A 126 -21.43 -0.22 -24.21
C ARG A 126 -22.54 -0.91 -24.99
N SER A 127 -22.80 -2.18 -24.68
CA SER A 127 -24.12 -2.78 -24.94
C SER A 127 -24.31 -4.02 -24.06
N LYS A 128 -25.40 -4.00 -23.28
CA LYS A 128 -25.89 -4.98 -22.29
C LYS A 128 -25.36 -4.83 -20.87
N GLN A 129 -25.85 -3.80 -20.19
CA GLN A 129 -26.55 -3.96 -18.91
C GLN A 129 -27.66 -2.93 -18.82
#